data_AF-A0A818JV38-F1
#
_entry.id   AF-A0A818JV38-F1
#
_cell.length_a   1.000
_cell.length_b   1.000
_cell.length_c   1.000
_cell.angle_alpha   90.00
_cell.angle_beta   90.00
_cell.angle_gamma   90.00
#
_symmetry.space_group_name_H-M   'P 1'
#
loop_
_entity.id
_entity.type
_entity.pdbx_description
1 polymer ?
#
loop_
_entity_poly.entity_id
_entity_poly.type
_entity_poly.pdbx_seq_one_letter_code
_entity_poly.pdbx_strand_id
1 'polypeptide(L)'
;MYILLILILICISYCDINVSIDNKKGEYNIIINNRVWLRSSYTCLYNNNKWLTSKDESLYLIDSYVKQGYDLILGEFNETNFIYNFNLNNKSLNVTGRIRQWKSIPAITFHFDNNLSILNNDILLNMDQVQTVFPSFYIEKIDKDDHRAYFTFGGILTSFFFVF
;
A
#
# COMPACT_ATOMS: atom_id res chain seq x y z
N MET A 1 -36.51 -13.03 -26.11
CA MET A 1 -35.67 -11.83 -25.93
C MET A 1 -35.18 -11.61 -24.49
N TYR A 2 -35.91 -12.05 -23.46
CA TYR A 2 -35.49 -11.92 -22.06
C TYR A 2 -34.34 -12.86 -21.63
N ILE A 3 -34.24 -14.06 -22.21
CA ILE A 3 -33.15 -15.02 -21.89
C ILE A 3 -31.78 -14.49 -22.35
N LEU A 4 -31.73 -13.78 -23.49
CA LEU A 4 -30.50 -13.14 -23.98
C LEU A 4 -30.07 -12.00 -23.05
N LEU A 5 -31.04 -11.23 -22.51
CA LEU A 5 -30.78 -10.15 -21.57
C LEU A 5 -30.23 -10.68 -20.23
N ILE A 6 -30.74 -11.82 -19.75
CA ILE A 6 -30.26 -12.51 -18.54
C ILE A 6 -28.84 -13.07 -18.74
N LEU A 7 -28.53 -13.64 -19.91
CA LEU A 7 -27.18 -14.10 -20.24
C LEU A 7 -26.16 -12.95 -20.32
N ILE A 8 -26.56 -11.79 -20.88
CA ILE A 8 -25.73 -10.58 -20.90
C ILE A 8 -25.52 -10.01 -19.49
N LEU A 9 -26.52 -10.12 -18.61
CA LEU A 9 -26.42 -9.76 -17.19
C LEU A 9 -25.57 -10.74 -16.36
N ILE A 10 -25.36 -11.97 -16.81
CA ILE A 10 -24.44 -12.92 -16.13
C ILE A 10 -22.98 -12.65 -16.51
N CYS A 11 -22.74 -11.89 -17.57
CA CYS A 11 -21.43 -11.30 -17.88
C CYS A 11 -21.18 -9.99 -17.10
N ILE A 12 -21.75 -9.82 -15.89
CA ILE A 12 -21.24 -8.83 -14.93
C ILE A 12 -19.75 -9.15 -14.75
N SER A 13 -18.93 -8.26 -15.28
CA SER A 13 -17.47 -8.36 -15.27
C SER A 13 -16.99 -8.55 -13.84
N TYR A 14 -16.58 -9.78 -13.52
CA TYR A 14 -15.84 -10.05 -12.29
C TYR A 14 -14.51 -9.30 -12.43
N CYS A 15 -14.35 -8.23 -11.65
CA CYS A 15 -13.08 -7.53 -11.57
C CYS A 15 -12.19 -8.31 -10.61
N ASP A 16 -11.25 -9.08 -11.16
CA ASP A 16 -10.29 -9.83 -10.34
C ASP A 16 -9.12 -8.90 -9.99
N ILE A 17 -9.06 -8.52 -8.71
CA ILE A 17 -8.04 -7.61 -8.19
C ILE A 17 -7.07 -8.42 -7.33
N ASN A 18 -5.82 -8.52 -7.78
CA ASN A 18 -4.75 -9.24 -7.10
C ASN A 18 -3.57 -8.30 -6.72
N VAL A 19 -2.83 -8.66 -5.68
CA VAL A 19 -1.65 -7.96 -5.18
C VAL A 19 -0.53 -8.98 -5.15
N SER A 20 0.45 -8.80 -6.04
CA SER A 20 1.66 -9.63 -6.08
C SER A 20 2.81 -8.91 -5.39
N ILE A 21 3.62 -9.61 -4.61
CA ILE A 21 4.70 -9.01 -3.81
C ILE A 21 6.05 -9.49 -4.33
N ASP A 22 7.01 -8.57 -4.40
CA ASP A 22 8.43 -8.90 -4.39
C ASP A 22 8.91 -9.01 -2.94
N ASN A 23 8.94 -10.25 -2.44
CA ASN A 23 9.29 -10.59 -1.06
C ASN A 23 10.72 -10.17 -0.66
N LYS A 24 11.57 -9.73 -1.59
CA LYS A 24 12.93 -9.26 -1.26
C LYS A 24 13.00 -7.76 -0.99
N LYS A 25 12.11 -6.97 -1.61
CA LYS A 25 12.19 -5.50 -1.59
C LYS A 25 10.98 -4.81 -0.96
N GLY A 26 9.88 -5.55 -0.78
CA GLY A 26 8.61 -4.98 -0.33
C GLY A 26 7.90 -4.17 -1.41
N GLU A 27 8.42 -4.20 -2.65
CA GLU A 27 7.70 -3.71 -3.82
C GLU A 27 6.53 -4.67 -4.11
N TYR A 28 5.42 -4.12 -4.59
CA TYR A 28 4.22 -4.87 -4.94
C TYR A 28 3.59 -4.34 -6.22
N ASN A 29 2.85 -5.20 -6.91
CA ASN A 29 2.04 -4.81 -8.07
C ASN A 29 0.57 -5.01 -7.75
N ILE A 30 -0.25 -4.06 -8.21
CA ILE A 30 -1.70 -4.24 -8.29
C ILE A 30 -2.01 -4.76 -9.68
N ILE A 31 -2.64 -5.93 -9.72
CA ILE A 31 -3.00 -6.65 -10.93
C ILE A 31 -4.53 -6.62 -11.02
N ILE A 32 -5.06 -6.14 -12.13
CA ILE A 32 -6.50 -6.15 -12.41
C ILE A 32 -6.73 -6.96 -13.69
N ASN A 33 -7.57 -7.98 -13.61
CA ASN A 33 -7.87 -8.88 -14.74
C ASN A 33 -6.59 -9.44 -15.40
N ASN A 34 -5.67 -9.95 -14.58
CA ASN A 34 -4.37 -10.50 -14.98
C ASN A 34 -3.41 -9.51 -15.67
N ARG A 35 -3.65 -8.21 -15.59
CA ARG A 35 -2.73 -7.17 -16.10
C ARG A 35 -2.21 -6.31 -14.95
N VAL A 36 -0.92 -6.03 -14.95
CA VAL A 36 -0.34 -5.06 -14.01
C VAL A 36 -0.91 -3.68 -14.33
N TRP A 37 -1.52 -3.06 -13.33
CA TRP A 37 -2.08 -1.71 -13.42
C TRP A 37 -1.20 -0.70 -12.70
N LEU A 38 -0.71 -1.07 -11.52
CA LEU A 38 0.14 -0.21 -10.71
C LEU A 38 1.32 -1.01 -10.18
N ARG A 39 2.50 -0.40 -10.21
CA ARG A 39 3.73 -0.90 -9.59
C ARG A 39 4.07 0.04 -8.44
N SER A 40 4.23 -0.50 -7.24
CA SER A 40 4.55 0.32 -6.07
C SER A 40 5.91 0.98 -6.24
N SER A 41 6.08 2.20 -5.75
CA SER A 41 7.41 2.78 -5.57
C SER A 41 8.03 2.33 -4.24
N TYR A 42 9.21 2.85 -3.92
CA TYR A 42 9.86 2.57 -2.64
C TYR A 42 9.02 3.11 -1.46
N THR A 43 9.07 2.41 -0.34
CA THR A 43 8.46 2.86 0.92
C THR A 43 9.42 3.82 1.60
N CYS A 44 8.91 4.96 2.09
CA CYS A 44 9.69 5.87 2.93
C CYS A 44 9.00 6.15 4.27
N LEU A 45 9.81 6.38 5.29
CA LEU A 45 9.37 6.87 6.59
C LEU A 45 10.28 8.04 7.00
N TYR A 46 9.69 9.19 7.31
CA TYR A 46 10.42 10.30 7.90
C TYR A 46 10.48 10.13 9.41
N ASN A 47 11.70 9.98 9.94
CA ASN A 47 11.93 9.86 11.38
C ASN A 47 13.25 10.52 11.77
N ASN A 48 13.28 11.18 12.93
CA ASN A 48 14.49 11.81 13.49
C ASN A 48 15.25 12.71 12.50
N ASN A 49 14.49 13.58 11.79
CA ASN A 49 14.97 14.49 10.74
C ASN A 49 15.67 13.83 9.54
N LYS A 50 15.35 12.55 9.26
CA LYS A 50 15.88 11.83 8.10
C LYS A 50 14.78 11.01 7.41
N TRP A 51 14.85 10.95 6.08
CA TRP A 51 14.10 9.97 5.31
C TRP A 51 14.77 8.61 5.39
N LEU A 52 14.03 7.63 5.90
CA LEU A 52 14.39 6.22 5.82
C LEU A 52 13.69 5.61 4.61
N THR A 53 14.39 4.82 3.80
CA THR A 53 13.82 4.29 2.56
C THR A 53 14.08 2.80 2.37
N SER A 54 13.16 2.12 1.67
CA SER A 54 13.40 0.74 1.22
C SER A 54 14.37 0.65 0.05
N LYS A 55 14.71 1.79 -0.57
CA LYS A 55 15.64 1.87 -1.69
C LYS A 55 17.10 1.81 -1.24
N ASP A 56 17.44 2.49 -0.15
CA ASP A 56 18.79 2.53 0.44
C ASP A 56 18.96 1.58 1.63
N GLU A 57 17.97 0.69 1.84
CA GLU A 57 17.94 -0.33 2.90
C GLU A 57 17.95 0.24 4.33
N SER A 58 17.79 1.56 4.50
CA SER A 58 17.64 2.13 5.85
C SER A 58 16.26 1.83 6.45
N LEU A 59 15.31 1.40 5.62
CA LEU A 59 14.01 0.82 5.98
C LEU A 59 13.81 -0.49 5.19
N TYR A 60 14.30 -1.61 5.69
CA TYR A 60 14.34 -2.87 4.94
C TYR A 60 13.17 -3.79 5.31
N LEU A 61 12.65 -4.53 4.33
CA LEU A 61 11.61 -5.53 4.57
C LEU A 61 12.22 -6.74 5.28
N ILE A 62 11.63 -7.15 6.42
CA ILE A 62 12.05 -8.35 7.15
C ILE A 62 11.09 -9.53 6.98
N ASP A 63 9.81 -9.25 6.73
CA ASP A 63 8.80 -10.28 6.54
C ASP A 63 7.60 -9.77 5.75
N SER A 64 6.93 -10.68 5.06
CA SER A 64 5.67 -10.42 4.36
C SER A 64 4.78 -11.65 4.37
N TYR A 65 3.51 -11.47 4.75
CA TYR A 65 2.55 -12.56 4.81
C TYR A 65 1.14 -12.10 4.49
N VAL A 66 0.28 -13.04 4.13
CA VAL A 66 -1.14 -12.80 3.86
C VAL A 66 -1.97 -13.41 4.99
N LYS A 67 -2.94 -12.66 5.51
CA LYS A 67 -3.96 -13.17 6.43
C LYS A 67 -5.36 -12.83 5.92
N GLN A 68 -6.34 -13.64 6.30
CA GLN A 68 -7.74 -13.33 6.02
C GLN A 68 -8.34 -12.52 7.16
N GLY A 69 -9.32 -11.68 6.84
CA GLY A 69 -10.05 -10.89 7.82
C GLY A 69 -11.47 -10.60 7.38
N TYR A 70 -12.23 -9.99 8.29
CA TYR A 70 -13.61 -9.61 8.08
C TYR A 70 -13.88 -8.23 8.69
N ASP A 71 -14.55 -7.37 7.92
CA ASP A 71 -15.06 -6.09 8.37
C ASP A 71 -16.59 -6.12 8.35
N LEU A 72 -17.22 -5.52 9.37
CA LEU A 72 -18.68 -5.55 9.53
C LEU A 72 -19.43 -4.89 8.37
N ILE A 73 -18.82 -3.90 7.70
CA ILE A 73 -19.44 -3.12 6.64
C ILE A 73 -19.00 -3.62 5.26
N LEU A 74 -17.69 -3.87 5.09
CA LEU A 74 -17.10 -4.21 3.79
C LEU A 74 -16.96 -5.71 3.52
N GLY A 75 -17.17 -6.56 4.52
CA GLY A 75 -17.13 -8.02 4.40
C GLY A 75 -15.73 -8.62 4.48
N GLU A 76 -15.53 -9.75 3.82
CA GLU A 76 -14.26 -10.49 3.85
C GLU A 76 -13.17 -9.80 3.03
N PHE A 77 -11.92 -9.90 3.51
CA PHE A 77 -10.74 -9.45 2.81
C PHE A 77 -9.54 -10.38 2.99
N ASN A 78 -8.64 -10.34 2.01
CA ASN A 78 -7.27 -10.81 2.18
C ASN A 78 -6.38 -9.60 2.47
N GLU A 79 -5.60 -9.64 3.55
CA GLU A 79 -4.66 -8.59 3.93
C GLU A 79 -3.23 -9.07 3.77
N THR A 80 -2.52 -8.43 2.85
CA THR A 80 -1.07 -8.53 2.73
C THR A 80 -0.43 -7.60 3.75
N ASN A 81 0.45 -8.13 4.59
CA ASN A 81 1.21 -7.40 5.59
C ASN A 81 2.68 -7.33 5.17
N PHE A 82 3.31 -6.15 5.33
CA PHE A 82 4.72 -5.87 5.06
C PHE A 82 5.35 -5.36 6.35
N ILE A 83 6.27 -6.12 6.93
CA ILE A 83 6.98 -5.70 8.13
C ILE A 83 8.32 -5.13 7.70
N TYR A 84 8.47 -3.82 7.88
CA TYR A 84 9.72 -3.11 7.64
C TYR A 84 10.44 -2.88 8.96
N ASN A 85 11.76 -3.04 8.94
CA ASN A 85 12.64 -2.77 10.06
C ASN A 85 13.54 -1.58 9.79
N PHE A 86 13.83 -0.83 10.85
CA PHE A 86 14.87 0.21 10.84
C PHE A 86 15.52 0.30 12.21
N ASN A 87 16.74 0.85 12.25
CA ASN A 87 17.47 1.07 13.48
C ASN A 87 17.40 2.54 13.90
N LEU A 88 17.03 2.78 15.14
CA LEU A 88 17.01 4.10 15.77
C LEU A 88 17.69 4.02 17.13
N ASN A 89 18.75 4.82 17.34
CA ASN A 89 19.50 4.87 18.61
C ASN A 89 19.90 3.47 19.13
N ASN A 90 20.43 2.63 18.24
CA ASN A 90 20.81 1.23 18.50
C ASN A 90 19.66 0.29 18.91
N LYS A 91 18.40 0.71 18.71
CA LYS A 91 17.22 -0.15 18.85
C LYS A 91 16.64 -0.44 17.47
N SER A 92 16.32 -1.71 17.25
CA SER A 92 15.64 -2.17 16.05
C SER A 92 14.13 -2.01 16.25
N LEU A 93 13.47 -1.32 15.32
CA LEU A 93 12.06 -0.97 15.37
C LEU A 93 11.35 -1.45 14.11
N ASN A 94 10.07 -1.78 14.24
CA ASN A 94 9.24 -2.26 13.14
C ASN A 94 8.11 -1.29 12.83
N VAL A 95 7.82 -1.13 11.54
CA VAL A 95 6.57 -0.53 11.03
C VAL A 95 5.91 -1.50 10.07
N THR A 96 4.58 -1.44 9.99
CA THR A 96 3.81 -2.41 9.21
C THR A 96 2.98 -1.71 8.15
N GLY A 97 3.32 -1.95 6.88
CA GLY A 97 2.43 -1.64 5.76
C GLY A 97 1.40 -2.76 5.59
N ARG A 98 0.17 -2.43 5.23
CA ARG A 98 -0.89 -3.42 4.96
C ARG A 98 -1.70 -3.04 3.74
N ILE A 99 -2.05 -4.03 2.95
CA ILE A 99 -2.90 -3.89 1.76
C ILE A 99 -4.04 -4.89 1.88
N ARG A 100 -5.28 -4.41 1.97
CA ARG A 100 -6.48 -5.25 1.98
C ARG A 100 -7.08 -5.32 0.60
N GLN A 101 -7.40 -6.52 0.17
CA GLN A 101 -8.17 -6.82 -1.04
C GLN A 101 -9.53 -7.32 -0.60
N TRP A 102 -10.58 -6.57 -0.92
CA TRP A 102 -11.93 -6.90 -0.51
C TRP A 102 -12.52 -7.93 -1.47
N LYS A 103 -13.14 -8.99 -0.93
CA LYS A 103 -13.74 -10.05 -1.75
C LYS A 103 -15.14 -9.68 -2.26
N SER A 104 -15.89 -8.94 -1.44
CA SER A 104 -17.29 -8.61 -1.72
C SER A 104 -17.45 -7.37 -2.58
N ILE A 105 -16.43 -6.52 -2.66
CA ILE A 105 -16.41 -5.30 -3.46
C ILE A 105 -15.07 -5.17 -4.19
N PRO A 106 -15.03 -4.62 -5.41
CA PRO A 106 -13.79 -4.45 -6.17
C PRO A 106 -12.97 -3.28 -5.61
N ALA A 107 -12.41 -3.44 -4.41
CA ALA A 107 -11.67 -2.40 -3.73
C ALA A 107 -10.36 -2.91 -3.13
N ILE A 108 -9.39 -1.99 -3.02
CA ILE A 108 -8.17 -2.17 -2.22
C ILE A 108 -8.09 -1.04 -1.20
N THR A 109 -7.68 -1.34 0.03
CA THR A 109 -7.32 -0.32 1.02
C THR A 109 -5.89 -0.49 1.51
N PHE A 110 -5.23 0.63 1.76
CA PHE A 110 -3.85 0.69 2.22
C PHE A 110 -3.81 1.24 3.64
N HIS A 111 -2.97 0.64 4.48
CA HIS A 111 -2.79 1.05 5.87
C HIS A 111 -1.30 1.05 6.19
N PHE A 112 -0.84 2.00 6.99
CA PHE A 112 0.55 2.05 7.43
C PHE A 112 0.59 2.33 8.92
N ASP A 113 0.88 1.29 9.70
CA ASP A 113 1.03 1.40 11.14
C ASP A 113 2.48 1.72 11.46
N ASN A 114 2.73 2.98 11.81
CA ASN A 114 4.06 3.42 12.18
C ASN A 114 4.36 3.24 13.69
N ASN A 115 3.34 3.04 14.55
CA ASN A 115 3.47 2.86 16.01
C ASN A 115 4.44 3.87 16.69
N LEU A 116 4.68 5.03 16.07
CA LEU A 116 5.74 5.97 16.48
C LEU A 116 5.38 6.79 17.72
N SER A 117 4.17 6.61 18.28
CA SER A 117 3.71 7.23 19.53
C SER A 117 4.54 6.84 20.78
N ILE A 118 5.59 6.01 20.63
CA ILE A 118 6.51 5.58 21.69
C ILE A 118 7.92 6.23 21.54
N LEU A 119 8.16 7.04 20.49
CA LEU A 119 9.45 7.67 20.26
C LEU A 119 9.55 9.02 20.97
N ASN A 120 10.04 8.99 22.21
CA ASN A 120 10.18 10.12 23.13
C ASN A 120 11.00 11.34 22.63
N ASN A 121 11.58 11.31 21.42
CA ASN A 121 12.42 12.37 20.86
C ASN A 121 11.97 12.86 19.47
N ASP A 122 10.82 12.40 18.96
CA ASP A 122 10.33 12.91 17.69
C ASP A 122 9.83 14.36 17.90
N ILE A 123 10.48 15.32 17.23
CA ILE A 123 9.90 16.64 17.00
C ILE A 123 8.57 16.35 16.30
N LEU A 124 7.46 16.70 16.95
CA LEU A 124 6.14 16.54 16.35
C LEU A 124 6.18 17.26 15.00
N LEU A 125 6.14 16.50 13.91
CA LEU A 125 6.10 17.09 12.58
C LEU A 125 4.90 18.03 12.57
N ASN A 126 5.09 19.24 12.07
CA ASN A 126 3.99 20.17 11.92
C ASN A 126 2.93 19.50 11.03
N MET A 127 1.64 19.80 11.22
CA MET A 127 0.53 19.12 10.53
C MET A 127 0.63 19.14 8.99
N ASP A 128 1.52 19.97 8.44
CA ASP A 128 1.77 20.17 7.02
C ASP A 128 2.91 19.30 6.45
N GLN A 129 3.45 18.32 7.20
CA GLN A 129 4.61 17.53 6.76
C GLN A 129 4.26 16.05 6.52
N VAL A 130 4.65 15.55 5.35
CA VAL A 130 4.49 14.15 4.96
C VAL A 130 5.43 13.26 5.78
N GLN A 131 4.88 12.30 6.51
CA GLN A 131 5.67 11.38 7.35
C GLN A 131 5.98 10.04 6.66
N THR A 132 5.21 9.66 5.65
CA THR A 132 5.39 8.38 4.94
C THR A 132 5.11 8.52 3.46
N VAL A 133 5.79 7.71 2.65
CA VAL A 133 5.55 7.55 1.21
C VAL A 133 5.03 6.14 0.96
N PHE A 134 3.93 5.80 1.64
CA PHE A 134 3.19 4.55 1.46
C PHE A 134 1.68 4.81 1.59
N PRO A 135 0.85 4.30 0.66
CA PRO A 135 1.25 3.67 -0.60
C PRO A 135 1.81 4.71 -1.58
N SER A 136 2.65 4.25 -2.50
CA SER A 136 3.22 5.08 -3.56
C SER A 136 3.38 4.24 -4.82
N PHE A 137 3.27 4.85 -5.99
CA PHE A 137 3.30 4.13 -7.27
C PHE A 137 4.19 4.82 -8.30
N TYR A 138 4.89 4.01 -9.10
CA TYR A 138 5.59 4.50 -10.29
C TYR A 138 4.57 4.95 -11.34
N ILE A 139 4.78 6.11 -11.94
CA ILE A 139 4.14 6.46 -13.21
C ILE A 139 4.95 5.76 -14.31
N GLU A 140 4.36 4.77 -14.98
CA GLU A 140 5.03 4.12 -16.11
C GLU A 140 5.29 5.15 -17.21
N LYS A 141 6.56 5.23 -17.62
CA LYS A 141 7.00 6.14 -18.67
C LYS A 141 6.49 5.66 -20.02
N ILE A 142 5.93 6.57 -20.81
CA ILE A 142 5.47 6.28 -22.18
C ILE A 142 6.66 6.21 -23.15
N ASP A 143 7.71 6.99 -22.88
CA ASP A 143 8.96 6.96 -23.63
C ASP A 143 10.15 7.40 -22.75
N LYS A 144 11.35 7.46 -23.36
CA LYS A 144 12.61 7.81 -22.69
C LYS A 144 12.67 9.26 -22.19
N ASP A 145 11.88 10.16 -22.76
CA ASP A 145 11.84 11.60 -22.47
C ASP A 145 10.70 11.95 -21.49
N ASP A 146 9.93 10.94 -21.05
CA ASP A 146 8.91 11.09 -20.03
C ASP A 146 9.53 11.28 -18.63
N HIS A 147 9.40 12.49 -18.10
CA HIS A 147 9.92 12.92 -16.80
C HIS A 147 8.88 12.89 -15.67
N ARG A 148 7.72 12.27 -15.87
CA ARG A 148 6.70 12.18 -14.82
C ARG A 148 7.22 11.35 -13.62
N ALA A 149 6.92 11.81 -12.40
CA ALA A 149 7.47 11.31 -11.13
C ALA A 149 6.57 10.23 -10.49
N TYR A 150 6.55 10.14 -9.16
CA TYR A 150 5.73 9.17 -8.41
C TYR A 150 4.34 9.74 -8.09
N PHE A 151 3.30 8.90 -8.07
CA PHE A 151 2.05 9.23 -7.38
C PHE A 151 2.21 8.89 -5.90
N THR A 152 2.12 9.92 -5.05
CA THR A 152 2.15 9.78 -3.58
C THR A 152 0.86 10.34 -3.00
N PHE A 153 0.21 9.61 -2.11
CA PHE A 153 -0.93 10.13 -1.34
C PHE A 153 -0.41 10.65 0.00
N GLY A 154 -0.73 11.89 0.36
CA GLY A 154 -0.36 12.51 1.64
C GLY A 154 -1.58 13.03 2.39
N GLY A 155 -1.66 12.75 3.70
CA GLY A 155 -2.74 13.20 4.58
C GLY A 155 -2.67 12.51 5.96
N ILE A 156 -3.29 13.11 6.98
CA ILE A 156 -3.37 12.54 8.34
C ILE A 156 -4.22 11.26 8.28
N LEU A 157 -3.63 10.13 8.72
CA LEU A 157 -4.28 8.82 8.80
C LEU A 157 -5.19 8.75 10.02
N THR A 158 -6.38 9.33 9.91
CA THR A 158 -7.56 8.83 10.63
C THR A 158 -8.42 8.11 9.60
N SER A 159 -8.22 6.81 9.45
CA SER A 159 -9.09 5.87 8.73
C SER A 159 -9.77 6.44 7.48
N PHE A 160 -9.05 6.61 6.37
CA PHE A 160 -9.66 7.04 5.10
C PHE A 160 -9.92 5.87 4.14
N PHE A 161 -11.11 5.89 3.55
CA PHE A 161 -11.57 5.02 2.48
C PHE A 161 -11.22 5.63 1.12
N PHE A 162 -10.72 4.81 0.19
CA PHE A 162 -10.76 5.11 -1.24
C PHE A 162 -11.68 4.09 -1.92
N VAL A 163 -12.63 4.58 -2.70
CA VAL A 163 -13.45 3.79 -3.63
C VAL A 163 -12.99 4.21 -5.03
N PHE A 164 -12.55 3.25 -5.83
CA PHE A 164 -12.33 3.43 -7.27
C PHE A 164 -13.52 2.84 -8.02
#